data_AF-A0A7W0HFM7-F1
#
_entry.id   AF-A0A7W0HFM7-F1
#
_cell.length_a   1.000
_cell.length_b   1.000
_cell.length_c   1.000
_cell.angle_alpha   90.00
_cell.angle_beta   90.00
_cell.angle_gamma   90.00
#
_symmetry.space_group_name_H-M   'P 1'
#
loop_
_entity.id
_entity.type
_entity.pdbx_description
1 polymer ?
#
loop_
_entity_poly.entity_id
_entity_poly.type
_entity_poly.pdbx_seq_one_letter_code
_entity_poly.pdbx_strand_id
1 'polypeptide(L)'
;MGSSLAPPASAGRQRGLAIAATFLFVAVVVGGYWTLFSNKSTAVSAVAAATSAHAPLELVSLRHERRGPRLAVTGLVRNPGAGAMVEKLAAVVFLFDQQGAFLSSARANLDFVTLAPGDESPFAIAVEAPAEVARYRVSFRNDAGVVPHIDRRGQDPIVATGELR
;
A
#
# COMPACT_ATOMS: atom_id res chain seq x y z
N MET A 1 -53.65 -51.95 38.67
CA MET A 1 -54.00 -52.15 37.24
C MET A 1 -54.98 -51.06 36.85
N GLY A 2 -54.66 -50.29 35.79
CA GLY A 2 -55.56 -49.33 35.11
C GLY A 2 -55.88 -48.05 35.89
N SER A 3 -56.12 -46.88 35.30
CA SER A 3 -56.14 -46.46 33.89
C SER A 3 -56.15 -44.91 33.87
N SER A 4 -55.28 -44.35 33.02
CA SER A 4 -55.49 -43.24 32.08
C SER A 4 -56.59 -42.15 32.23
N LEU A 5 -56.13 -40.90 31.99
CA LEU A 5 -56.71 -39.72 31.32
C LEU A 5 -57.63 -38.69 32.06
N ALA A 6 -57.28 -37.41 31.81
CA ALA A 6 -57.70 -36.08 32.34
C ALA A 6 -59.12 -35.61 31.91
N PRO A 7 -59.63 -34.33 32.03
CA PRO A 7 -59.12 -33.01 32.50
C PRO A 7 -60.23 -32.26 33.36
N PRO A 8 -60.51 -30.91 33.38
CA PRO A 8 -59.80 -29.68 32.99
C PRO A 8 -59.81 -28.52 34.04
N ALA A 9 -58.89 -27.56 33.90
CA ALA A 9 -59.12 -26.14 34.23
C ALA A 9 -58.04 -25.33 33.48
N SER A 10 -58.32 -24.84 32.28
CA SER A 10 -58.99 -23.56 32.03
C SER A 10 -58.25 -22.36 32.62
N ALA A 11 -57.87 -21.50 31.66
CA ALA A 11 -57.69 -20.06 31.79
C ALA A 11 -56.41 -19.56 32.44
N GLY A 12 -55.57 -18.95 31.60
CA GLY A 12 -54.70 -17.90 32.11
C GLY A 12 -53.65 -17.43 31.13
N ARG A 13 -54.03 -16.50 30.25
CA ARG A 13 -53.14 -15.42 29.76
C ARG A 13 -51.82 -15.93 29.16
N GLN A 14 -51.79 -16.27 27.88
CA GLN A 14 -51.54 -15.26 26.84
C GLN A 14 -50.63 -14.10 27.29
N ARG A 15 -49.56 -13.90 26.50
CA ARG A 15 -48.81 -12.63 26.29
C ARG A 15 -47.73 -12.25 27.32
N GLY A 16 -46.68 -13.07 27.47
CA GLY A 16 -45.54 -12.64 28.31
C GLY A 16 -44.14 -13.09 27.93
N LEU A 17 -43.96 -14.21 27.21
CA LEU A 17 -42.64 -14.86 27.14
C LEU A 17 -42.03 -15.02 25.74
N ALA A 18 -42.73 -14.63 24.67
CA ALA A 18 -42.23 -14.83 23.31
C ALA A 18 -41.27 -13.73 22.78
N ILE A 19 -41.03 -12.64 23.53
CA ILE A 19 -40.17 -11.52 23.06
C ILE A 19 -38.78 -11.54 23.71
N ALA A 20 -38.57 -12.27 24.80
CA ALA A 20 -37.29 -12.26 25.51
C ALA A 20 -36.18 -13.12 24.85
N ALA A 21 -36.54 -14.12 24.02
CA ALA A 21 -35.56 -15.06 23.48
C ALA A 21 -34.85 -14.57 22.19
N THR A 22 -35.45 -13.65 21.43
CA THR A 22 -34.87 -13.20 20.14
C THR A 22 -33.89 -12.03 20.30
N PHE A 23 -34.08 -11.15 21.29
CA PHE A 23 -33.17 -10.02 21.49
C PHE A 23 -31.83 -10.44 22.13
N LEU A 24 -31.81 -11.51 22.93
CA LEU A 24 -30.58 -11.97 23.55
C LEU A 24 -29.62 -12.64 22.55
N PHE A 25 -30.15 -13.27 21.48
CA PHE A 25 -29.32 -13.94 20.49
C PHE A 25 -28.68 -12.97 19.48
N VAL A 26 -29.37 -11.88 19.12
CA VAL A 26 -28.82 -10.86 18.19
C VAL A 26 -27.74 -10.01 18.88
N ALA A 27 -27.88 -9.72 20.17
CA ALA A 27 -26.88 -8.93 20.90
C ALA A 27 -25.54 -9.67 21.07
N VAL A 28 -25.55 -11.00 21.22
CA VAL A 28 -24.33 -11.80 21.39
C VAL A 28 -23.59 -12.00 20.06
N VAL A 29 -24.31 -12.14 18.94
CA VAL A 29 -23.67 -12.30 17.62
C VAL A 29 -23.12 -10.97 17.08
N VAL A 30 -23.79 -9.83 17.34
CA VAL A 30 -23.28 -8.52 16.93
C VAL A 30 -22.19 -8.00 17.88
N GLY A 31 -22.32 -8.24 19.20
CA GLY A 31 -21.33 -7.82 20.21
C GLY A 31 -20.05 -8.67 20.21
N GLY A 32 -20.14 -9.98 19.95
CA GLY A 32 -18.99 -10.88 19.89
C GLY A 32 -18.13 -10.72 18.63
N TYR A 33 -18.71 -10.27 17.52
CA TYR A 33 -17.96 -10.00 16.30
C TYR A 33 -17.06 -8.75 16.44
N TRP A 34 -17.49 -7.76 17.23
CA TRP A 34 -16.73 -6.52 17.41
C TRP A 34 -15.54 -6.65 18.38
N THR A 35 -15.57 -7.59 19.33
CA THR A 35 -14.49 -7.77 20.30
C THR A 35 -13.36 -8.66 19.79
N LEU A 36 -13.57 -9.48 18.75
CA LEU A 36 -12.52 -10.32 18.16
C LEU A 36 -11.73 -9.61 17.04
N PHE A 37 -12.25 -8.53 16.45
CA PHE A 37 -11.57 -7.79 15.37
C PHE A 37 -10.90 -6.47 15.81
N SER A 38 -11.16 -5.98 17.02
CA SER A 38 -10.69 -4.65 17.47
C SER A 38 -9.32 -4.64 18.17
N ASN A 39 -8.67 -5.79 18.39
CA ASN A 39 -7.40 -5.88 19.11
C ASN A 39 -6.12 -5.80 18.25
N LYS A 40 -6.22 -5.40 16.97
CA LYS A 40 -5.04 -5.24 16.10
C LYS A 40 -4.43 -3.83 16.05
N SER A 41 -5.00 -2.86 16.76
CA SER A 41 -4.56 -1.47 16.62
C SER A 41 -3.41 -1.06 17.55
N THR A 42 -3.10 -1.81 18.60
CA THR A 42 -2.03 -1.44 19.55
C THR A 42 -0.69 -2.12 19.26
N ALA A 43 -0.68 -3.33 18.66
CA ALA A 43 0.57 -4.01 18.29
C ALA A 43 1.20 -3.47 16.99
N VAL A 44 0.40 -2.87 16.10
CA VAL A 44 0.90 -2.21 14.87
C VAL A 44 1.62 -0.89 15.21
N SER A 45 1.20 -0.18 16.26
CA SER A 45 1.83 1.08 16.67
C SER A 45 3.22 0.89 17.31
N ALA A 46 3.50 -0.24 17.95
CA ALA A 46 4.80 -0.48 18.60
C ALA A 46 5.89 -0.96 17.62
N VAL A 47 5.53 -1.66 16.53
CA VAL A 47 6.47 -2.02 15.46
C VAL A 47 6.73 -0.84 14.52
N ALA A 48 5.75 0.07 14.35
CA ALA A 48 5.91 1.28 13.54
C ALA A 48 6.88 2.31 14.12
N ALA A 49 7.18 2.25 15.42
CA ALA A 49 8.06 3.20 16.09
C ALA A 49 9.54 2.76 16.14
N ALA A 50 9.88 1.54 15.71
CA ALA A 50 11.22 0.96 15.86
C ALA A 50 12.06 0.93 14.56
N THR A 51 11.49 1.33 13.43
CA THR A 51 12.26 1.73 12.26
C THR A 51 12.06 3.23 12.17
N SER A 52 13.12 4.02 12.32
CA SER A 52 13.11 5.39 11.80
C SER A 52 12.63 5.27 10.36
N ALA A 53 11.36 5.64 10.11
CA ALA A 53 10.75 5.52 8.80
C ALA A 53 11.39 6.59 7.93
N HIS A 54 12.61 6.31 7.47
CA HIS A 54 13.35 7.19 6.60
C HIS A 54 12.45 7.53 5.41
N ALA A 55 12.41 8.81 5.08
CA ALA A 55 11.53 9.28 4.04
C ALA A 55 11.84 8.54 2.72
N PRO A 56 10.80 8.09 1.98
CA PRO A 56 11.00 7.34 0.75
C PRO A 56 11.64 8.22 -0.33
N LEU A 57 12.22 7.60 -1.35
CA LEU A 57 12.75 8.35 -2.50
C LEU A 57 11.64 9.14 -3.19
N GLU A 58 11.99 10.25 -3.82
CA GLU A 58 11.06 11.12 -4.53
C GLU A 58 11.36 11.06 -6.02
N LEU A 59 10.38 10.65 -6.84
CA LEU A 59 10.46 10.77 -8.28
C LEU A 59 10.07 12.20 -8.67
N VAL A 60 11.06 13.04 -8.97
CA VAL A 60 10.89 14.47 -9.20
C VAL A 60 10.53 14.77 -10.65
N SER A 61 11.10 14.03 -11.59
CA SER A 61 10.76 14.16 -13.01
C SER A 61 10.72 12.79 -13.70
N LEU A 62 9.86 12.68 -14.71
CA LEU A 62 9.79 11.51 -15.56
C LEU A 62 9.31 11.91 -16.95
N ARG A 63 10.05 11.50 -17.96
CA ARG A 63 9.72 11.67 -19.38
C ARG A 63 9.85 10.34 -20.08
N HIS A 64 9.13 10.19 -21.18
CA HIS A 64 9.30 9.04 -22.06
C HIS A 64 9.27 9.49 -23.52
N GLU A 65 9.93 8.72 -24.37
CA GLU A 65 9.92 8.90 -25.81
C GLU A 65 9.86 7.52 -26.47
N ARG A 66 8.94 7.34 -27.42
CA ARG A 66 8.82 6.11 -28.19
C ARG A 66 9.34 6.33 -29.62
N ARG A 67 10.28 5.48 -30.04
CA ARG A 67 10.82 5.43 -31.41
C ARG A 67 10.72 4.01 -31.93
N GLY A 68 9.71 3.74 -32.74
CA GLY A 68 9.41 2.39 -33.24
C GLY A 68 9.22 1.39 -32.08
N PRO A 69 10.02 0.31 -32.03
CA PRO A 69 9.90 -0.72 -30.99
C PRO A 69 10.63 -0.34 -29.69
N ARG A 70 11.23 0.85 -29.57
CA ARG A 70 11.95 1.28 -28.36
C ARG A 70 11.17 2.33 -27.60
N LEU A 71 11.08 2.14 -26.28
CA LEU A 71 10.65 3.16 -25.33
C LEU A 71 11.85 3.59 -24.50
N ALA A 72 12.22 4.86 -24.60
CA ALA A 72 13.17 5.50 -23.69
C ALA A 72 12.38 6.12 -22.54
N VAL A 73 12.80 5.86 -21.31
CA VAL A 73 12.26 6.44 -20.08
C VAL A 73 13.41 7.12 -19.35
N THR A 74 13.26 8.42 -19.10
CA THR A 74 14.24 9.23 -18.38
C THR A 74 13.60 9.90 -17.19
N GLY A 75 14.36 10.17 -16.14
CA GLY A 75 13.84 10.85 -14.98
C GLY A 75 14.91 11.30 -14.01
N LEU A 76 14.46 11.95 -12.94
CA LEU A 76 15.27 12.43 -11.84
C LEU A 76 14.66 11.89 -10.55
N VAL A 77 15.48 11.20 -9.76
CA VAL A 77 15.10 10.72 -8.43
C VAL A 77 15.89 11.48 -7.38
N ARG A 78 15.24 11.81 -6.27
CA ARG A 78 15.81 12.51 -5.14
C ARG A 78 15.72 11.66 -3.89
N ASN A 79 16.76 11.67 -3.08
CA ASN A 79 16.69 11.23 -1.70
C ASN A 79 16.33 12.45 -0.84
N PRO A 80 15.17 12.48 -0.17
CA PRO A 80 14.81 13.62 0.67
C PRO A 80 15.83 13.83 1.80
N GLY A 81 15.92 15.04 2.34
CA GLY A 81 16.85 15.34 3.44
C GLY A 81 16.62 14.52 4.72
N ALA A 82 15.40 14.02 4.92
CA ALA A 82 15.05 13.11 6.01
C ALA A 82 15.19 11.61 5.64
N GLY A 83 15.71 11.30 4.45
CA GLY A 83 15.96 9.94 3.99
C GLY A 83 17.22 9.33 4.59
N ALA A 84 17.40 8.02 4.41
CA ALA A 84 18.66 7.33 4.69
C ALA A 84 19.52 7.34 3.43
N MET A 85 20.84 7.23 3.59
CA MET A 85 21.74 7.00 2.47
C MET A 85 21.36 5.73 1.71
N VAL A 86 21.24 5.81 0.38
CA VAL A 86 20.88 4.69 -0.50
C VAL A 86 22.03 4.33 -1.41
N GLU A 87 22.49 3.09 -1.35
CA GLU A 87 23.57 2.58 -2.19
C GLU A 87 23.07 1.69 -3.33
N LYS A 88 23.84 1.64 -4.41
CA LYS A 88 23.67 0.74 -5.57
C LYS A 88 22.26 0.76 -6.13
N LEU A 89 21.71 1.97 -6.26
CA LEU A 89 20.37 2.17 -6.75
C LEU A 89 20.30 1.88 -8.24
N ALA A 90 19.23 1.19 -8.64
CA ALA A 90 18.87 0.97 -10.02
C ALA A 90 17.40 1.30 -10.24
N ALA A 91 17.10 1.91 -11.38
CA ALA A 91 15.74 2.08 -11.85
C ALA A 91 15.34 0.86 -12.69
N VAL A 92 14.09 0.44 -12.54
CA VAL A 92 13.48 -0.68 -13.28
C VAL A 92 12.18 -0.21 -13.88
N VAL A 93 12.02 -0.37 -15.19
CA VAL A 93 10.78 -0.10 -15.92
C VAL A 93 10.08 -1.43 -16.17
N PHE A 94 8.80 -1.51 -15.81
CA PHE A 94 7.90 -2.61 -16.13
C PHE A 94 6.87 -2.14 -17.14
N LEU A 95 6.65 -2.91 -18.20
CA LEU A 95 5.67 -2.64 -19.24
C LEU A 95 4.45 -3.52 -19.07
N PHE A 96 3.28 -2.94 -19.32
CA PHE A 96 1.98 -3.60 -19.19
C PHE A 96 1.08 -3.31 -20.38
N ASP A 97 0.22 -4.26 -20.72
CA ASP A 97 -0.84 -4.08 -21.71
C ASP A 97 -2.04 -3.30 -21.14
N GLN A 98 -3.10 -3.16 -21.95
CA GLN A 98 -4.34 -2.46 -21.58
C GLN A 98 -5.09 -3.15 -20.43
N GLN A 99 -4.93 -4.47 -20.29
CA GLN A 99 -5.55 -5.29 -19.26
C GLN A 99 -4.73 -5.30 -17.96
N GLY A 100 -3.53 -4.71 -17.98
CA GLY A 100 -2.59 -4.69 -16.86
C GLY A 100 -1.72 -5.95 -16.77
N ALA A 101 -1.70 -6.80 -17.81
CA ALA A 101 -0.80 -7.95 -17.86
C ALA A 101 0.64 -7.48 -18.09
N PHE A 102 1.57 -8.11 -17.38
CA PHE A 102 3.00 -7.82 -17.53
C PHE A 102 3.51 -8.30 -18.89
N LEU A 103 4.20 -7.42 -19.61
CA LEU A 103 4.79 -7.71 -20.92
C LEU A 103 6.30 -7.95 -20.82
N SER A 104 7.04 -6.96 -20.31
CA SER A 104 8.51 -7.01 -20.21
C SER A 104 9.04 -5.98 -19.22
N SER A 105 10.33 -6.07 -18.89
CA SER A 105 11.00 -5.09 -18.04
C SER A 105 12.45 -4.82 -18.45
N ALA A 106 12.97 -3.64 -18.11
CA ALA A 106 14.38 -3.30 -18.24
C ALA A 106 14.91 -2.62 -16.97
N ARG A 107 16.22 -2.71 -16.74
CA ARG A 107 16.92 -2.15 -15.58
C ARG A 107 18.13 -1.33 -16.03
N ALA A 108 18.36 -0.20 -15.38
CA ALA A 108 19.61 0.55 -15.47
C ALA A 108 20.08 0.95 -14.07
N ASN A 109 21.38 0.81 -13.82
CA ASN A 109 22.00 1.34 -12.62
C ASN A 109 22.09 2.87 -12.75
N LEU A 110 21.97 3.57 -11.64
CA LEU A 110 22.19 5.01 -11.61
C LEU A 110 23.70 5.29 -11.59
N ASP A 111 24.09 6.43 -12.16
CA ASP A 111 25.51 6.82 -12.27
C ASP A 111 26.16 6.99 -10.88
N PHE A 112 25.37 7.42 -9.90
CA PHE A 112 25.81 7.54 -8.52
C PHE A 112 25.68 6.20 -7.79
N VAL A 113 26.82 5.71 -7.28
CA VAL A 113 26.90 4.50 -6.45
C VAL A 113 26.19 4.71 -5.12
N THR A 114 26.12 5.95 -4.63
CA THR A 114 25.52 6.33 -3.36
C THR A 114 24.72 7.61 -3.54
N LEU A 115 23.50 7.65 -3.01
CA LEU A 115 22.59 8.80 -3.00
C LEU A 115 22.40 9.23 -1.54
N ALA A 116 23.10 10.28 -1.10
CA ALA A 116 23.01 10.78 0.27
C ALA A 116 21.69 11.56 0.50
N PRO A 117 21.28 11.82 1.75
CA PRO A 117 20.10 12.63 2.02
C PRO A 117 20.22 14.03 1.41
N GLY A 118 19.25 14.42 0.60
CA GLY A 118 19.24 15.67 -0.15
C GLY A 118 19.71 15.55 -1.61
N ASP A 119 20.42 14.48 -1.96
CA ASP A 119 21.00 14.31 -3.30
C ASP A 119 19.94 13.91 -4.35
N GLU A 120 20.26 14.24 -5.60
CA GLU A 120 19.48 13.87 -6.78
C GLU A 120 20.34 13.11 -7.77
N SER A 121 19.71 12.19 -8.50
CA SER A 121 20.38 11.38 -9.51
C SER A 121 19.48 11.16 -10.73
N PRO A 122 19.99 11.42 -11.95
CA PRO A 122 19.26 11.11 -13.16
C PRO A 122 19.28 9.60 -13.44
N PHE A 123 18.29 9.13 -14.19
CA PHE A 123 18.31 7.80 -14.77
C PHE A 123 17.77 7.81 -16.19
N ALA A 124 18.27 6.89 -17.01
CA ALA A 124 17.81 6.66 -18.38
C ALA A 124 17.74 5.15 -18.65
N ILE A 125 16.59 4.68 -19.12
CA ILE A 125 16.34 3.28 -19.46
C ILE A 125 15.76 3.22 -20.86
N ALA A 126 16.37 2.41 -21.73
CA ALA A 126 15.76 1.99 -22.98
C ALA A 126 15.22 0.56 -22.83
N VAL A 127 13.99 0.35 -23.27
CA VAL A 127 13.33 -0.96 -23.24
C VAL A 127 12.67 -1.25 -24.58
N GLU A 128 12.72 -2.51 -25.01
CA GLU A 128 11.91 -2.99 -26.12
C GLU A 128 10.45 -3.00 -25.69
N ALA A 129 9.65 -2.24 -26.43
CA ALA A 129 8.28 -1.96 -26.09
C ALA A 129 7.40 -2.39 -27.28
N PRO A 130 6.77 -3.57 -27.20
CA PRO A 130 5.80 -4.02 -28.20
C PRO A 130 4.67 -2.99 -28.41
N ALA A 131 3.88 -3.16 -29.47
CA ALA A 131 2.79 -2.25 -29.81
C ALA A 131 1.64 -2.31 -28.79
N GLU A 132 1.52 -3.43 -28.08
CA GLU A 132 0.50 -3.74 -27.08
C GLU A 132 0.72 -2.98 -25.76
N VAL A 133 1.89 -2.37 -25.56
CA VAL A 133 2.22 -1.62 -24.33
C VAL A 133 1.28 -0.43 -24.19
N ALA A 134 0.48 -0.46 -23.13
CA ALA A 134 -0.46 0.60 -22.76
C ALA A 134 0.03 1.45 -21.59
N ARG A 135 0.80 0.84 -20.69
CA ARG A 135 1.25 1.47 -19.45
C ARG A 135 2.65 1.01 -19.09
N TYR A 136 3.38 1.87 -18.39
CA TYR A 136 4.63 1.50 -17.75
C TYR A 136 4.66 1.96 -16.29
N ARG A 137 5.48 1.31 -15.48
CA ARG A 137 5.76 1.70 -14.09
C ARG A 137 7.26 1.71 -13.85
N VAL A 138 7.75 2.74 -13.16
CA VAL A 138 9.12 2.81 -12.66
C VAL A 138 9.16 2.30 -11.22
N SER A 139 10.19 1.53 -10.88
CA SER A 139 10.50 1.10 -9.52
C SER A 139 11.99 1.25 -9.27
N PHE A 140 12.38 1.50 -8.02
CA PHE A 140 13.77 1.59 -7.63
C PHE A 140 14.17 0.36 -6.82
N ARG A 141 15.38 -0.15 -7.05
CA ARG A 141 15.90 -1.34 -6.39
C ARG A 141 17.36 -1.19 -6.05
N ASN A 142 17.76 -1.77 -4.93
CA ASN A 142 19.16 -1.97 -4.55
C ASN A 142 19.39 -3.47 -4.26
N ASP A 143 20.56 -3.80 -3.69
CA ASP A 143 20.91 -5.17 -3.32
C ASP A 143 19.97 -5.75 -2.24
N ALA A 144 19.42 -4.89 -1.37
CA ALA A 144 18.50 -5.29 -0.30
C ALA A 144 17.06 -5.52 -0.78
N GLY A 145 16.68 -4.99 -1.95
CA GLY A 145 15.36 -5.21 -2.53
C GLY A 145 14.77 -3.98 -3.20
N VAL A 146 13.45 -3.82 -3.05
CA VAL A 146 12.71 -2.66 -3.59
C VAL A 146 12.89 -1.49 -2.65
N VAL A 147 13.28 -0.34 -3.20
CA VAL A 147 13.36 0.93 -2.47
C VAL A 147 12.05 1.69 -2.70
N PRO A 148 11.27 1.99 -1.64
CA PRO A 148 10.03 2.74 -1.77
C PRO A 148 10.27 4.12 -2.37
N HIS A 149 9.36 4.57 -3.23
CA HIS A 149 9.37 5.93 -3.74
C HIS A 149 7.95 6.50 -3.80
N ILE A 150 7.88 7.82 -3.75
CA ILE A 150 6.67 8.61 -3.99
C ILE A 150 6.84 9.44 -5.26
N ASP A 151 5.75 9.66 -5.96
CA ASP A 151 5.73 10.51 -7.15
C ASP A 151 5.53 11.97 -6.73
N ARG A 152 6.51 12.82 -7.01
CA ARG A 152 6.50 14.26 -6.71
C ARG A 152 6.56 15.10 -7.98
N ARG A 153 6.28 14.52 -9.15
CA ARG A 153 6.34 15.23 -10.42
C ARG A 153 5.42 16.45 -10.41
N GLY A 154 5.97 17.62 -10.73
CA GLY A 154 5.23 18.90 -10.77
C GLY A 154 4.90 19.47 -9.39
N GLN A 155 5.54 19.00 -8.32
CA GLN A 155 5.49 19.61 -6.99
C GLN A 155 6.85 20.25 -6.71
N ASP A 156 6.88 21.51 -6.29
CA ASP A 156 8.13 22.13 -5.85
C ASP A 156 8.66 21.44 -4.57
N PRO A 157 9.98 21.38 -4.35
CA PRO A 157 10.55 20.87 -3.12
C PRO A 157 9.95 21.63 -1.94
N ILE A 158 9.40 20.92 -0.95
CA ILE A 158 9.06 21.55 0.33
C ILE A 158 10.39 21.94 0.96
N VAL A 159 10.83 23.17 0.72
CA VAL A 159 11.96 23.77 1.43
C VAL A 159 11.47 23.90 2.86
N ALA A 160 12.04 23.10 3.76
CA ALA A 160 11.86 23.32 5.19
C ALA A 160 12.52 24.65 5.51
N THR A 161 11.75 25.74 5.45
CA THR A 161 12.16 27.06 5.90
C THR A 161 12.42 26.99 7.40
N GLY A 162 13.63 26.61 7.77
CA GLY A 162 14.20 26.88 9.09
C GLY A 162 14.60 28.34 9.11
N GLU A 163 13.64 29.24 9.31
CA GLU A 163 13.94 30.62 9.70
C GLU A 163 14.62 30.60 11.07
N LEU A 164 15.88 31.02 11.07
CA LEU A 164 16.64 31.39 12.25
C LEU A 164 15.96 32.60 12.90
N ARG A 165 15.65 32.49 14.19
CA ARG A 165 15.43 33.64 15.08
C ARG A 165 16.64 33.83 15.96
#